data_AF-A0A5J6UI05-F1
#
_entry.id   AF-A0A5J6UI05-F1
#
_cell.length_a   1.000
_cell.length_b   1.000
_cell.length_c   1.000
_cell.angle_alpha   90.00
_cell.angle_beta   90.00
_cell.angle_gamma   90.00
#
_symmetry.space_group_name_H-M   'P 1'
#
loop_
_entity.id
_entity.type
_entity.pdbx_description
1 polymer ?
#
loop_
_entity_poly.entity_id
_entity_poly.type
_entity_poly.pdbx_seq_one_letter_code
_entity_poly.pdbx_strand_id
1 'polypeptide(L)'
;MTMEADPGAMLDRARKYERQGRPEEAAAAFAEAAGRLEARGDRAAAGVRARQARALAAAGRAEEALGVLAAAEQAAPDGADVRAVLDGHAAHVLAAAGRAGEAARRAWAAMTAFRSLGDDRRADVAGAHAARLIVEDTGPRAAVDPLRDLLGRMPPDGEGHRRVARLLADAERRPDRDFDVLVTDPDGAGWGALAAALAVGAHLAVGNGVAWNTLGDRGARDDRALLERDWGVTDAAGWREQVRALLDAENSDPAVQMVLDRREPGMRPASWRAAIAGWCAERNVSEETTRRVIELSGLILRYEERFRADGLLGPDEPVRSVYGYDFGRAVNMARWGLGAGYCDADEAEKCVMTAGQRAHRVYGSWESFSAGYVLGRMLRFDEGEFGQWYARSVVGHRVLAEDPASPWRRMAWG
;
A
#
# COMPACT_ATOMS: atom_id res chain seq x y z
N MET A 1 -38.05 7.56 -54.86
CA MET A 1 -38.26 7.03 -53.50
C MET A 1 -36.92 6.56 -52.96
N THR A 2 -36.18 7.45 -52.33
CA THR A 2 -34.99 7.09 -51.55
C THR A 2 -35.48 6.27 -50.36
N MET A 3 -35.07 5.00 -50.27
CA MET A 3 -35.28 4.21 -49.06
C MET A 3 -34.64 4.97 -47.90
N GLU A 4 -35.45 5.62 -47.05
CA GLU A 4 -34.95 6.17 -45.80
C GLU A 4 -34.39 5.00 -45.00
N ALA A 5 -33.07 4.95 -44.87
CA ALA A 5 -32.43 3.93 -44.06
C ALA A 5 -32.97 4.04 -42.62
N ASP A 6 -33.44 2.91 -42.11
CA ASP A 6 -34.00 2.77 -40.78
C ASP A 6 -33.00 3.27 -39.71
N PRO A 7 -33.39 4.20 -38.81
CA PRO A 7 -32.54 4.64 -37.71
C PRO A 7 -31.99 3.48 -36.87
N GLY A 8 -32.73 2.37 -36.76
CA GLY A 8 -32.26 1.14 -36.10
C GLY A 8 -31.00 0.57 -36.76
N ALA A 9 -31.02 0.39 -38.08
CA ALA A 9 -29.89 -0.10 -38.87
C ALA A 9 -28.67 0.85 -38.81
N MET A 10 -28.91 2.17 -38.78
CA MET A 10 -27.85 3.17 -38.62
C MET A 10 -27.19 3.07 -37.24
N LEU A 11 -27.98 2.90 -36.18
CA LEU A 11 -27.47 2.72 -34.82
C LEU A 11 -26.67 1.41 -34.67
N ASP A 12 -27.10 0.32 -35.33
CA ASP A 12 -26.33 -0.93 -35.35
C ASP A 12 -24.98 -0.78 -36.05
N ARG A 13 -24.97 -0.04 -37.17
CA ARG A 13 -23.73 0.30 -37.87
C ARG A 13 -22.80 1.15 -37.00
N ALA A 14 -23.33 2.17 -36.32
CA ALA A 14 -22.56 3.01 -35.41
C ALA A 14 -21.95 2.20 -34.25
N ARG A 15 -22.74 1.30 -33.63
CA ARG A 15 -22.26 0.36 -32.60
C ARG A 15 -21.17 -0.59 -33.12
N LYS A 16 -21.25 -0.98 -34.40
CA LYS A 16 -20.23 -1.82 -35.04
C LYS A 16 -18.91 -1.07 -35.17
N TYR A 17 -18.93 0.21 -35.56
CA TYR A 17 -17.71 1.04 -35.61
C TYR A 17 -17.08 1.24 -34.23
N GLU A 18 -17.87 1.47 -33.17
CA GLU A 18 -17.34 1.54 -31.80
C GLU A 18 -16.61 0.25 -31.39
N ARG A 19 -17.19 -0.93 -31.67
CA ARG A 19 -16.56 -2.22 -31.37
C ARG A 19 -15.27 -2.48 -32.16
N GLN A 20 -15.12 -1.84 -33.32
CA GLN A 20 -13.93 -1.95 -34.16
C GLN A 20 -12.85 -0.90 -33.82
N GLY A 21 -13.06 -0.06 -32.80
CA GLY A 21 -12.12 1.01 -32.46
C GLY A 21 -12.06 2.11 -33.52
N ARG A 22 -13.18 2.39 -34.19
CA ARG A 22 -13.32 3.40 -35.26
C ARG A 22 -14.18 4.57 -34.79
N PRO A 23 -13.65 5.45 -33.91
CA PRO A 23 -14.45 6.44 -33.21
C PRO A 23 -14.97 7.57 -34.12
N GLU A 24 -14.24 7.93 -35.18
CA GLU A 24 -14.68 8.96 -36.13
C GLU A 24 -15.89 8.51 -36.96
N GLU A 25 -15.82 7.30 -37.50
CA GLU A 25 -16.93 6.74 -38.29
C GLU A 25 -18.14 6.40 -37.41
N ALA A 26 -17.91 6.04 -36.15
CA ALA A 26 -18.96 5.91 -35.16
C ALA A 26 -19.65 7.25 -34.88
N ALA A 27 -18.88 8.32 -34.66
CA ALA A 27 -19.41 9.66 -34.44
C ALA A 27 -20.26 10.14 -35.62
N ALA A 28 -19.77 9.98 -36.86
CA ALA A 28 -20.53 10.34 -38.05
C ALA A 28 -21.85 9.56 -38.17
N ALA A 29 -21.83 8.24 -37.91
CA ALA A 29 -23.02 7.41 -37.98
C ALA A 29 -24.04 7.74 -36.86
N PHE A 30 -23.59 8.06 -35.64
CA PHE A 30 -24.49 8.53 -34.59
C PHE A 30 -25.07 9.92 -34.90
N ALA A 31 -24.31 10.81 -35.53
CA ALA A 31 -24.78 12.13 -35.94
C ALA A 31 -25.94 12.03 -36.95
N GLU A 32 -25.79 11.14 -37.95
CA GLU A 32 -26.83 10.88 -38.95
C GLU A 32 -28.08 10.27 -38.32
N ALA A 33 -27.92 9.26 -37.47
CA ALA A 33 -29.03 8.61 -36.77
C ALA A 33 -29.78 9.60 -35.85
N ALA A 34 -29.05 10.44 -35.11
CA ALA A 34 -29.64 11.45 -34.25
C ALA A 34 -30.45 12.49 -35.04
N GLY A 35 -29.94 13.00 -36.16
CA GLY A 35 -30.67 13.95 -37.01
C GLY A 35 -31.99 13.39 -37.54
N ARG A 36 -32.04 12.08 -37.84
CA ARG A 36 -33.28 11.41 -38.26
C ARG A 36 -34.28 11.26 -37.12
N LEU A 37 -33.81 10.97 -35.91
CA LEU A 37 -34.66 10.88 -34.72
C LEU A 37 -35.19 12.27 -34.32
N GLU A 38 -34.36 13.31 -34.40
CA GLU A 38 -34.74 14.72 -34.20
C GLU A 38 -35.84 15.15 -35.16
N ALA A 39 -35.69 14.85 -36.46
CA ALA A 39 -36.70 15.15 -37.48
C ALA A 39 -38.04 14.45 -37.24
N ARG A 40 -38.03 13.34 -36.48
CA ARG A 40 -39.23 12.58 -36.10
C ARG A 40 -39.77 12.95 -34.71
N GLY A 41 -39.13 13.88 -33.99
CA GLY A 41 -39.49 14.25 -32.63
C GLY A 41 -39.29 13.12 -31.61
N ASP A 42 -38.40 12.16 -31.91
CA ASP A 42 -38.17 11.00 -31.04
C ASP A 42 -37.37 11.40 -29.80
N ARG A 43 -37.88 11.07 -28.61
CA ARG A 43 -37.25 11.35 -27.32
C ARG A 43 -35.87 10.72 -27.18
N ALA A 44 -35.57 9.64 -27.91
CA ALA A 44 -34.27 8.98 -27.89
C ALA A 44 -33.15 9.81 -28.54
N ALA A 45 -33.50 10.84 -29.32
CA ALA A 45 -32.54 11.59 -30.11
C ALA A 45 -31.43 12.25 -29.27
N ALA A 46 -31.79 12.84 -28.13
CA ALA A 46 -30.85 13.46 -27.20
C ALA A 46 -29.82 12.44 -26.67
N GLY A 47 -30.25 11.22 -26.34
CA GLY A 47 -29.36 10.14 -25.92
C GLY A 47 -28.40 9.70 -27.04
N VAL A 48 -28.87 9.66 -28.29
CA VAL A 48 -28.03 9.34 -29.45
C VAL A 48 -27.00 10.45 -29.72
N ARG A 49 -27.38 11.73 -29.57
CA ARG A 49 -26.43 12.86 -29.63
C ARG A 49 -25.37 12.81 -28.54
N ALA A 50 -25.73 12.49 -27.30
CA ALA A 50 -24.73 12.33 -26.25
C ALA A 50 -23.78 11.15 -26.53
N ARG A 51 -24.25 10.08 -27.18
CA ARG A 51 -23.38 8.99 -27.64
C ARG A 51 -22.48 9.40 -28.81
N GLN A 52 -22.95 10.23 -29.73
CA GLN A 52 -22.10 10.89 -30.74
C GLN A 52 -20.98 11.68 -30.04
N ALA A 53 -21.30 12.51 -29.05
CA ALA A 53 -20.31 13.27 -28.29
C ALA A 53 -19.26 12.36 -27.65
N ARG A 54 -19.68 11.22 -27.06
CA ARG A 54 -18.75 10.22 -26.53
C ARG A 54 -17.81 9.66 -27.61
N ALA A 55 -18.31 9.37 -28.81
CA ALA A 55 -17.49 8.88 -29.91
C ALA A 55 -16.48 9.94 -30.40
N LEU A 56 -16.88 11.21 -30.46
CA LEU A 56 -15.98 12.34 -30.75
C LEU A 56 -14.88 12.47 -29.69
N ALA A 57 -15.23 12.34 -28.42
CA ALA A 57 -14.27 12.36 -27.31
C ALA A 57 -13.25 11.21 -27.44
N ALA A 58 -13.71 10.00 -27.80
CA ALA A 58 -12.82 8.85 -28.05
C ALA A 58 -11.91 9.03 -29.28
N ALA A 59 -12.29 9.90 -30.24
CA ALA A 59 -11.45 10.30 -31.36
C ALA A 59 -10.47 11.44 -31.02
N GLY A 60 -10.39 11.87 -29.75
CA GLY A 60 -9.53 12.97 -29.32
C GLY A 60 -10.11 14.37 -29.58
N ARG A 61 -11.37 14.49 -30.01
CA ARG A 61 -12.05 15.77 -30.30
C ARG A 61 -12.85 16.25 -29.09
N ALA A 62 -12.18 16.46 -27.96
CA ALA A 62 -12.82 16.72 -26.67
C ALA A 62 -13.66 18.02 -26.65
N GLU A 63 -13.20 19.13 -27.23
CA GLU A 63 -13.94 20.40 -27.24
C GLU A 63 -15.24 20.31 -28.05
N GLU A 64 -15.19 19.69 -29.23
CA GLU A 64 -16.38 19.48 -30.06
C GLU A 64 -17.36 18.51 -29.40
N ALA A 65 -16.85 17.47 -28.75
CA ALA A 65 -17.68 16.57 -27.96
C ALA A 65 -18.43 17.31 -26.85
N LEU A 66 -17.79 18.25 -26.14
CA LEU A 66 -18.45 19.09 -25.13
C LEU A 66 -19.54 19.97 -25.76
N GLY A 67 -19.30 20.55 -26.93
CA GLY A 67 -20.30 21.33 -27.67
C GLY A 67 -21.53 20.51 -28.07
N VAL A 68 -21.32 19.32 -28.62
CA VAL A 68 -22.40 18.39 -29.00
C VAL A 68 -23.17 17.90 -27.76
N LEU A 69 -22.47 17.61 -26.66
CA LEU A 69 -23.10 17.21 -25.41
C LEU A 69 -23.99 18.33 -24.84
N ALA A 70 -23.52 19.57 -24.82
CA ALA A 70 -24.29 20.71 -24.32
C ALA A 70 -25.57 20.94 -25.14
N ALA A 71 -25.49 20.84 -26.47
CA ALA A 71 -26.66 20.93 -27.34
C ALA A 71 -27.65 19.78 -27.08
N ALA A 72 -27.15 18.55 -26.87
CA ALA A 72 -27.98 17.39 -26.54
C ALA A 72 -28.71 17.57 -25.20
N GLU A 73 -28.05 18.13 -24.18
CA GLU A 73 -28.66 18.39 -22.88
C GLU A 73 -29.73 19.49 -22.94
N GLN A 74 -29.54 20.53 -23.76
CA GLN A 74 -30.52 21.60 -23.95
C GLN A 74 -31.78 21.12 -24.72
N ALA A 75 -31.59 20.23 -25.70
CA ALA A 75 -32.67 19.69 -26.51
C ALA A 75 -33.38 18.48 -25.87
N ALA A 76 -32.88 18.00 -24.72
CA ALA A 76 -33.40 16.82 -24.07
C ALA A 76 -34.81 17.05 -23.51
N PRO A 77 -35.79 16.18 -23.80
CA PRO A 77 -37.08 16.24 -23.14
C PRO A 77 -36.94 15.87 -21.65
N ASP A 78 -37.86 16.40 -20.83
CA ASP A 78 -37.95 16.04 -19.42
C ASP A 78 -38.24 14.54 -19.27
N GLY A 79 -37.47 13.88 -18.40
CA GLY A 79 -37.61 12.46 -18.13
C GLY A 79 -36.41 11.89 -17.40
N ALA A 80 -36.66 11.14 -16.34
CA ALA A 80 -35.59 10.50 -15.56
C ALA A 80 -34.82 9.45 -16.40
N ASP A 81 -35.50 8.78 -17.33
CA ASP A 81 -34.93 7.82 -18.29
C ASP A 81 -33.96 8.49 -19.27
N VAL A 82 -34.39 9.61 -19.85
CA VAL A 82 -33.59 10.40 -20.79
C VAL A 82 -32.39 11.01 -20.06
N ARG A 83 -32.59 11.56 -18.87
CA ARG A 83 -31.51 12.15 -18.08
C ARG A 83 -30.47 11.11 -17.67
N ALA A 84 -30.89 9.92 -17.24
CA ALA A 84 -29.95 8.84 -16.88
C ALA A 84 -29.02 8.46 -18.05
N VAL A 85 -29.55 8.39 -19.27
CA VAL A 85 -28.78 8.08 -20.48
C VAL A 85 -27.81 9.21 -20.83
N LEU A 86 -28.26 10.46 -20.74
CA LEU A 86 -27.40 11.64 -20.97
C LEU A 86 -26.26 11.69 -19.96
N ASP A 87 -26.55 11.50 -18.67
CA ASP A 87 -25.57 11.53 -17.59
C ASP A 87 -24.48 10.46 -17.76
N GLY A 88 -24.86 9.26 -18.19
CA GLY A 88 -23.93 8.16 -18.46
C GLY A 88 -22.97 8.47 -19.62
N HIS A 89 -23.46 9.12 -20.68
CA HIS A 89 -22.62 9.55 -21.80
C HIS A 89 -21.78 10.79 -21.47
N ALA A 90 -22.36 11.74 -20.73
CA ALA A 90 -21.69 12.95 -20.26
C ALA A 90 -20.45 12.62 -19.42
N ALA A 91 -20.54 11.60 -18.55
CA ALA A 91 -19.42 11.15 -17.74
C ALA A 91 -18.19 10.79 -18.60
N HIS A 92 -18.38 10.05 -19.69
CA HIS A 92 -17.28 9.69 -20.58
C HIS A 92 -16.69 10.89 -21.32
N VAL A 93 -17.53 11.82 -21.77
CA VAL A 93 -17.08 13.03 -22.49
C VAL A 93 -16.28 13.94 -21.56
N LEU A 94 -16.79 14.17 -20.34
CA LEU A 94 -16.14 15.01 -19.34
C LEU A 94 -14.80 14.41 -18.88
N ALA A 95 -14.74 13.08 -18.71
CA ALA A 95 -13.49 12.39 -18.36
C ALA A 95 -12.43 12.57 -19.45
N ALA A 96 -12.78 12.39 -20.72
CA ALA A 96 -11.88 12.62 -21.85
C ALA A 96 -11.42 14.08 -21.98
N ALA A 97 -12.19 15.03 -21.46
CA ALA A 97 -11.83 16.44 -21.39
C ALA A 97 -11.03 16.81 -20.12
N GLY A 98 -10.59 15.84 -19.31
CA GLY A 98 -9.83 16.06 -18.08
C GLY A 98 -10.64 16.59 -16.90
N ARG A 99 -11.98 16.50 -16.95
CA ARG A 99 -12.90 16.98 -15.89
C ARG A 99 -13.38 15.82 -15.02
N ALA A 100 -12.45 15.09 -14.41
CA ALA A 100 -12.70 13.83 -13.70
C ALA A 100 -13.76 13.95 -12.57
N GLY A 101 -13.70 14.99 -11.74
CA GLY A 101 -14.68 15.17 -10.65
C GLY A 101 -16.09 15.48 -11.13
N GLU A 102 -16.24 16.23 -12.22
CA GLU A 102 -17.56 16.41 -12.85
C GLU A 102 -18.05 15.11 -13.47
N ALA A 103 -17.18 14.40 -14.19
CA ALA A 103 -17.49 13.10 -14.77
C ALA A 103 -17.97 12.10 -13.71
N ALA A 104 -17.29 12.03 -12.57
CA ALA A 104 -17.64 11.17 -11.43
C ALA A 104 -19.06 11.45 -10.93
N ARG A 105 -19.41 12.74 -10.76
CA ARG A 105 -20.77 13.15 -10.35
C ARG A 105 -21.82 12.76 -11.37
N ARG A 106 -21.56 12.94 -12.68
CA ARG A 106 -22.50 12.51 -13.73
C ARG A 106 -22.67 10.98 -13.74
N ALA A 107 -21.60 10.22 -13.60
CA ALA A 107 -21.65 8.75 -13.55
C ALA A 107 -22.43 8.25 -12.32
N TRP A 108 -22.25 8.89 -11.17
CA TRP A 108 -23.02 8.58 -9.95
C TRP A 108 -24.50 8.89 -10.11
N ALA A 109 -24.85 10.04 -10.68
CA ALA A 109 -26.23 10.43 -10.97
C ALA A 109 -26.90 9.44 -11.92
N ALA A 110 -26.21 9.03 -12.99
CA ALA A 110 -26.67 8.02 -13.93
C ALA A 110 -26.92 6.66 -13.23
N MET A 111 -26.00 6.21 -12.39
CA MET A 111 -26.15 4.96 -11.63
C MET A 111 -27.42 5.00 -10.76
N THR A 112 -27.59 6.08 -10.00
CA THR A 112 -28.72 6.25 -9.10
C THR A 112 -30.04 6.27 -9.88
N ALA A 113 -30.09 6.98 -11.01
CA ALA A 113 -31.28 7.08 -11.84
C ALA A 113 -31.64 5.74 -12.51
N PHE A 114 -30.67 5.01 -13.08
CA PHE A 114 -30.92 3.68 -13.65
C PHE A 114 -31.42 2.69 -12.61
N ARG A 115 -30.90 2.77 -11.38
CA ARG A 115 -31.37 1.94 -10.27
C ARG A 115 -32.83 2.23 -9.92
N SER A 116 -33.20 3.50 -9.81
CA SER A 116 -34.59 3.90 -9.55
C SER A 116 -35.56 3.48 -10.67
N LEU A 117 -35.06 3.32 -11.89
CA LEU A 117 -35.82 2.84 -13.06
C LEU A 117 -35.84 1.31 -13.20
N GLY A 118 -35.15 0.57 -12.32
CA GLY A 118 -35.05 -0.89 -12.37
C GLY A 118 -34.09 -1.45 -13.43
N ASP A 119 -33.22 -0.63 -14.03
CA ASP A 119 -32.17 -1.08 -14.96
C ASP A 119 -30.86 -1.34 -14.20
N ASP A 120 -30.84 -2.44 -13.42
CA ASP A 120 -29.69 -2.81 -12.59
C ASP A 120 -28.41 -3.01 -13.40
N ARG A 121 -28.53 -3.48 -14.65
CA ARG A 121 -27.36 -3.70 -15.52
C ARG A 121 -26.67 -2.39 -15.85
N ARG A 122 -27.42 -1.35 -16.25
CA ARG A 122 -26.82 -0.04 -16.54
C ARG A 122 -26.40 0.68 -15.27
N ALA A 123 -27.13 0.51 -14.17
CA ALA A 123 -26.74 1.02 -12.87
C ALA A 123 -25.37 0.47 -12.44
N ASP A 124 -25.13 -0.83 -12.58
CA ASP A 124 -23.86 -1.46 -12.25
C ASP A 124 -22.68 -0.95 -13.10
N VAL A 125 -22.90 -0.78 -14.42
CA VAL A 125 -21.88 -0.24 -15.32
C VAL A 125 -21.56 1.22 -14.95
N ALA A 126 -22.58 2.03 -14.67
CA ALA A 126 -22.41 3.42 -14.28
C ALA A 126 -21.73 3.55 -12.90
N GLY A 127 -22.07 2.70 -11.94
CA GLY A 127 -21.44 2.65 -10.62
C GLY A 127 -19.96 2.29 -10.71
N ALA A 128 -19.62 1.24 -11.47
CA ALA A 128 -18.22 0.90 -11.71
C ALA A 128 -17.45 2.01 -12.44
N HIS A 129 -18.11 2.77 -13.31
CA HIS A 129 -17.50 3.93 -13.97
C HIS A 129 -17.27 5.09 -12.99
N ALA A 130 -18.26 5.41 -12.17
CA ALA A 130 -18.16 6.43 -11.12
C ALA A 130 -17.00 6.13 -10.17
N ALA A 131 -16.87 4.87 -9.72
CA ALA A 131 -15.76 4.44 -8.86
C ALA A 131 -14.39 4.74 -9.47
N ARG A 132 -14.17 4.41 -10.75
CA ARG A 132 -12.89 4.71 -11.43
C ARG A 132 -12.62 6.21 -11.49
N LEU A 133 -13.63 7.00 -11.83
CA LEU A 133 -13.50 8.46 -11.97
C LEU A 133 -13.25 9.16 -10.63
N ILE A 134 -13.83 8.65 -9.53
CA ILE A 134 -13.57 9.16 -8.17
C ILE A 134 -12.11 8.93 -7.79
N VAL A 135 -11.58 7.74 -8.08
CA VAL A 135 -10.16 7.41 -7.83
C VAL A 135 -9.24 8.30 -8.68
N GLU A 136 -9.60 8.53 -9.95
CA GLU A 136 -8.85 9.41 -10.86
C GLU A 136 -8.85 10.87 -10.41
N ASP A 137 -9.99 11.40 -9.95
CA ASP A 137 -10.15 12.80 -9.53
C ASP A 137 -9.47 13.11 -8.18
N THR A 138 -9.69 12.24 -7.18
CA THR A 138 -9.31 12.52 -5.79
C THR A 138 -8.04 11.79 -5.34
N GLY A 139 -7.59 10.82 -6.12
CA GLY A 139 -6.56 9.86 -5.74
C GLY A 139 -7.09 8.73 -4.83
N PRO A 140 -6.37 7.59 -4.75
CA PRO A 140 -6.84 6.39 -4.03
C PRO A 140 -7.20 6.65 -2.55
N ARG A 141 -6.43 7.49 -1.84
CA ARG A 141 -6.65 7.76 -0.40
C ARG A 141 -7.97 8.48 -0.12
N ALA A 142 -8.25 9.55 -0.86
CA ALA A 142 -9.46 10.34 -0.67
C ALA A 142 -10.70 9.66 -1.29
N ALA A 143 -10.50 8.65 -2.14
CA ALA A 143 -11.57 7.87 -2.74
C ALA A 143 -12.21 6.84 -1.78
N VAL A 144 -11.58 6.47 -0.66
CA VAL A 144 -12.06 5.39 0.23
C VAL A 144 -13.49 5.62 0.72
N ASP A 145 -13.78 6.76 1.34
CA ASP A 145 -15.10 7.04 1.89
C ASP A 145 -16.17 7.19 0.79
N PRO A 146 -15.91 7.93 -0.32
CA PRO A 146 -16.80 7.92 -1.48
C PRO A 146 -17.06 6.52 -2.06
N LEU A 147 -16.05 5.64 -2.12
CA LEU A 147 -16.18 4.28 -2.63
C LEU A 147 -16.99 3.39 -1.69
N ARG A 148 -16.88 3.57 -0.37
CA ARG A 148 -17.73 2.89 0.62
C ARG A 148 -19.19 3.30 0.49
N ASP A 149 -19.47 4.60 0.39
CA ASP A 149 -20.83 5.10 0.16
C ASP A 149 -21.40 4.57 -1.17
N LEU A 150 -20.57 4.56 -2.23
CA LEU A 150 -20.97 4.01 -3.51
C LEU A 150 -21.30 2.52 -3.41
N LEU A 151 -20.43 1.73 -2.78
CA LEU A 151 -20.60 0.29 -2.62
C LEU A 151 -21.85 -0.05 -1.80
N GLY A 152 -22.13 0.72 -0.74
CA GLY A 152 -23.33 0.56 0.11
C GLY A 152 -24.65 0.81 -0.62
N ARG A 153 -24.62 1.46 -1.79
CA ARG A 153 -25.80 1.71 -2.65
C ARG A 153 -25.93 0.71 -3.81
N MET A 154 -25.02 -0.26 -3.90
CA MET A 154 -25.05 -1.30 -4.92
C MET A 154 -25.55 -2.63 -4.35
N PRO A 155 -26.27 -3.46 -5.14
CA PRO A 155 -26.68 -4.78 -4.71
C PRO A 155 -25.45 -5.64 -4.45
N PRO A 156 -25.41 -6.42 -3.35
CA PRO A 156 -24.34 -7.37 -3.13
C PRO A 156 -24.28 -8.38 -4.29
N ASP A 157 -23.09 -8.92 -4.56
CA ASP A 157 -22.82 -9.94 -5.57
C ASP A 157 -23.01 -9.57 -7.06
N GLY A 158 -23.36 -8.32 -7.38
CA GLY A 158 -23.35 -7.78 -8.74
C GLY A 158 -21.93 -7.67 -9.34
N GLU A 159 -21.81 -7.69 -10.67
CA GLU A 159 -20.51 -7.48 -11.33
C GLU A 159 -19.99 -6.06 -11.09
N GLY A 160 -20.89 -5.07 -11.09
CA GLY A 160 -20.56 -3.69 -10.73
C GLY A 160 -20.08 -3.61 -9.28
N HIS A 161 -20.82 -4.21 -8.35
CA HIS A 161 -20.45 -4.28 -6.94
C HIS A 161 -19.08 -4.93 -6.74
N ARG A 162 -18.80 -6.08 -7.38
CA ARG A 162 -17.45 -6.71 -7.33
C ARG A 162 -16.36 -5.81 -7.88
N ARG A 163 -16.63 -5.05 -8.94
CA ARG A 163 -15.65 -4.09 -9.51
C ARG A 163 -15.40 -2.92 -8.58
N VAL A 164 -16.43 -2.34 -7.98
CA VAL A 164 -16.31 -1.26 -6.99
C VAL A 164 -15.63 -1.77 -5.73
N ALA A 165 -15.98 -2.96 -5.23
CA ALA A 165 -15.33 -3.59 -4.09
C ALA A 165 -13.84 -3.85 -4.35
N ARG A 166 -13.45 -4.24 -5.57
CA ARG A 166 -12.03 -4.34 -5.95
C ARG A 166 -11.34 -2.98 -5.96
N LEU A 167 -11.98 -1.95 -6.52
CA LEU A 167 -11.41 -0.58 -6.51
C LEU A 167 -11.33 -0.01 -5.10
N LEU A 168 -12.31 -0.28 -4.24
CA LEU A 168 -12.28 0.06 -2.83
C LEU A 168 -11.15 -0.69 -2.13
N ALA A 169 -11.04 -2.01 -2.35
CA ALA A 169 -9.93 -2.79 -1.83
C ALA A 169 -8.57 -2.30 -2.39
N ASP A 170 -8.50 -1.82 -3.63
CA ASP A 170 -7.30 -1.24 -4.26
C ASP A 170 -6.99 0.17 -3.73
N ALA A 171 -8.00 0.92 -3.30
CA ALA A 171 -7.88 2.25 -2.70
C ALA A 171 -7.60 2.19 -1.19
N GLU A 172 -8.11 1.15 -0.52
CA GLU A 172 -7.79 0.76 0.85
C GLU A 172 -6.39 0.11 0.92
N ARG A 173 -6.00 -0.64 -0.13
CA ARG A 173 -4.60 -0.95 -0.44
C ARG A 173 -3.90 0.36 -0.78
N ARG A 174 -2.71 0.59 -0.22
CA ARG A 174 -2.08 1.92 -0.22
C ARG A 174 -0.98 1.96 -1.29
N PRO A 175 -1.25 2.44 -2.52
CA PRO A 175 -0.32 2.23 -3.63
C PRO A 175 0.90 3.17 -3.62
N ASP A 176 1.12 3.95 -2.55
CA ASP A 176 2.30 4.80 -2.39
C ASP A 176 3.22 4.43 -1.22
N ARG A 177 2.98 3.29 -0.52
CA ARG A 177 3.93 2.44 0.27
C ARG A 177 3.11 1.44 1.11
N ASP A 178 3.28 0.14 0.85
CA ASP A 178 2.19 -0.83 0.99
C ASP A 178 2.54 -2.10 1.78
N PHE A 179 3.31 -2.09 2.87
CA PHE A 179 3.80 -3.39 3.35
C PHE A 179 3.81 -3.64 4.86
N ASP A 180 2.93 -4.58 5.21
CA ASP A 180 2.93 -5.47 6.38
C ASP A 180 2.41 -6.85 5.90
N VAL A 181 3.05 -7.42 4.86
CA VAL A 181 2.63 -8.67 4.21
C VAL A 181 3.76 -9.69 4.22
N LEU A 182 3.43 -10.95 4.55
CA LEU A 182 4.36 -12.05 4.42
C LEU A 182 4.45 -12.50 2.96
N VAL A 183 5.61 -12.28 2.33
CA VAL A 183 5.91 -12.77 0.98
C VAL A 183 6.95 -13.87 1.08
N THR A 184 6.66 -15.04 0.48
CA THR A 184 7.61 -16.16 0.38
C THR A 184 7.83 -16.46 -1.09
N ASP A 185 9.08 -16.42 -1.55
CA ASP A 185 9.44 -16.87 -2.90
C ASP A 185 9.43 -18.41 -2.92
N PRO A 186 8.64 -19.05 -3.80
CA PRO A 186 8.64 -20.51 -3.91
C PRO A 186 9.99 -21.11 -4.33
N ASP A 187 10.84 -20.33 -5.02
CA ASP A 187 12.18 -20.74 -5.44
C ASP A 187 13.26 -20.34 -4.41
N GLY A 188 12.88 -19.63 -3.34
CA GLY A 188 13.78 -19.20 -2.28
C GLY A 188 14.11 -20.28 -1.25
N ALA A 189 14.94 -19.93 -0.26
CA ALA A 189 15.34 -20.84 0.82
C ALA A 189 14.15 -21.16 1.74
N GLY A 190 13.46 -22.27 1.51
CA GLY A 190 12.29 -22.67 2.30
C GLY A 190 12.59 -23.27 3.68
N TRP A 191 13.82 -23.77 3.90
CA TRP A 191 14.24 -24.45 5.14
C TRP A 191 15.77 -24.44 5.29
N GLY A 192 16.25 -24.70 6.52
CA GLY A 192 17.67 -24.87 6.83
C GLY A 192 18.35 -23.60 7.35
N ALA A 193 19.67 -23.66 7.53
CA ALA A 193 20.42 -22.61 8.23
C ALA A 193 20.33 -21.24 7.53
N LEU A 194 20.36 -21.22 6.19
CA LEU A 194 20.17 -19.99 5.42
C LEU A 194 18.76 -19.41 5.57
N ALA A 195 17.73 -20.27 5.53
CA ALA A 195 16.35 -19.82 5.76
C ALA A 195 16.17 -19.24 7.17
N ALA A 196 16.72 -19.90 8.19
CA ALA A 196 16.68 -19.40 9.57
C ALA A 196 17.41 -18.04 9.70
N ALA A 197 18.56 -17.88 9.06
CA ALA A 197 19.29 -16.61 9.05
C ALA A 197 18.55 -15.50 8.30
N LEU A 198 17.94 -15.81 7.15
CA LEU A 198 17.10 -14.87 6.40
C LEU A 198 15.85 -14.44 7.19
N ALA A 199 15.27 -15.37 7.97
CA ALA A 199 14.10 -15.10 8.81
C ALA A 199 14.36 -14.07 9.93
N VAL A 200 15.63 -13.84 10.31
CA VAL A 200 16.02 -12.73 11.22
C VAL A 200 15.77 -11.37 10.56
N GLY A 201 15.88 -11.27 9.24
CA GLY A 201 15.58 -10.06 8.47
C GLY A 201 14.09 -9.85 8.16
N ALA A 202 13.21 -10.77 8.58
CA ALA A 202 11.83 -10.84 8.11
C ALA A 202 10.97 -9.64 8.54
N HIS A 203 11.26 -8.99 9.68
CA HIS A 203 10.56 -7.76 10.09
C HIS A 203 10.57 -6.68 9.01
N LEU A 204 11.75 -6.43 8.44
CA LEU A 204 11.90 -5.43 7.39
C LEU A 204 11.40 -5.96 6.04
N ALA A 205 11.50 -7.27 5.79
CA ALA A 205 10.95 -7.89 4.58
C ALA A 205 9.42 -7.75 4.52
N VAL A 206 8.73 -8.03 5.64
CA VAL A 206 7.28 -7.84 5.81
C VAL A 206 6.91 -6.36 5.67
N GLY A 207 7.67 -5.49 6.36
CA GLY A 207 7.51 -4.03 6.30
C GLY A 207 7.79 -3.40 4.93
N ASN A 208 8.41 -4.15 4.01
CA ASN A 208 8.77 -3.73 2.65
C ASN A 208 8.13 -4.60 1.55
N GLY A 209 7.36 -5.62 1.92
CA GLY A 209 6.57 -6.52 1.06
C GLY A 209 7.41 -7.26 0.04
N VAL A 210 8.61 -7.63 0.44
CA VAL A 210 9.51 -8.45 -0.38
C VAL A 210 9.64 -9.83 0.22
N ALA A 211 10.02 -10.79 -0.61
CA ALA A 211 10.27 -12.16 -0.17
C ALA A 211 11.23 -12.16 1.02
N TRP A 212 10.91 -12.88 2.10
CA TRP A 212 11.80 -12.97 3.26
C TRP A 212 12.96 -13.95 3.00
N ASN A 213 12.77 -14.92 2.09
CA ASN A 213 13.62 -16.10 1.93
C ASN A 213 14.56 -16.07 0.71
N THR A 214 14.94 -14.88 0.23
CA THR A 214 15.86 -14.73 -0.90
C THR A 214 17.00 -13.76 -0.58
N LEU A 215 18.20 -14.08 -1.07
CA LEU A 215 19.37 -13.19 -0.97
C LEU A 215 19.27 -11.99 -1.94
N GLY A 216 18.72 -12.21 -3.13
CA GLY A 216 18.47 -11.17 -4.13
C GLY A 216 17.02 -11.19 -4.57
N ASP A 217 16.45 -10.00 -4.78
CA ASP A 217 15.15 -9.85 -5.44
C ASP A 217 15.37 -9.92 -6.96
N ARG A 218 14.55 -10.71 -7.68
CA ARG A 218 14.58 -10.74 -9.16
C ARG A 218 13.84 -9.55 -9.77
N GLY A 219 13.22 -8.69 -8.96
CA GLY A 219 12.49 -7.49 -9.37
C GLY A 219 13.37 -6.26 -9.63
N ALA A 220 12.80 -5.30 -10.38
CA ALA A 220 13.39 -4.01 -10.72
C ALA A 220 13.44 -3.03 -9.52
N ARG A 221 13.97 -3.47 -8.36
CA ARG A 221 14.22 -2.58 -7.24
C ARG A 221 15.55 -1.87 -7.48
N ASP A 222 15.52 -0.54 -7.47
CA ASP A 222 16.74 0.26 -7.51
C ASP A 222 17.38 0.31 -6.11
N ASP A 223 18.00 -0.80 -5.71
CA ASP A 223 18.68 -0.93 -4.41
C ASP A 223 19.82 0.07 -4.27
N ARG A 224 20.43 0.51 -5.39
CA ARG A 224 21.43 1.57 -5.40
C ARG A 224 20.82 2.91 -4.98
N ALA A 225 19.68 3.30 -5.57
CA ALA A 225 18.98 4.53 -5.16
C ALA A 225 18.50 4.48 -3.70
N LEU A 226 18.10 3.31 -3.19
CA LEU A 226 17.73 3.14 -1.77
C LEU A 226 18.94 3.33 -0.86
N LEU A 227 20.06 2.68 -1.16
CA LEU A 227 21.29 2.77 -0.37
C LEU A 227 21.86 4.19 -0.36
N GLU A 228 21.85 4.88 -1.50
CA GLU A 228 22.27 6.27 -1.58
C GLU A 228 21.35 7.18 -0.76
N ARG A 229 20.02 7.08 -0.95
CA ARG A 229 19.04 7.96 -0.30
C ARG A 229 18.97 7.76 1.22
N ASP A 230 18.88 6.52 1.68
CA ASP A 230 18.53 6.21 3.08
C ASP A 230 19.77 5.92 3.96
N TRP A 231 20.92 5.64 3.34
CA TRP A 231 22.15 5.26 4.04
C TRP A 231 23.39 6.04 3.62
N GLY A 232 23.31 6.86 2.56
CA GLY A 232 24.47 7.58 2.01
C GLY A 232 25.52 6.65 1.40
N VAL A 233 25.18 5.40 1.07
CA VAL A 233 26.11 4.41 0.54
C VAL A 233 26.08 4.44 -0.98
N THR A 234 27.20 4.79 -1.60
CA THR A 234 27.33 4.93 -3.06
C THR A 234 28.33 3.94 -3.68
N ASP A 235 29.08 3.20 -2.86
CA ASP A 235 30.06 2.21 -3.31
C ASP A 235 30.17 0.99 -2.38
N ALA A 236 31.00 0.02 -2.81
CA ALA A 236 31.23 -1.22 -2.07
C ALA A 236 32.01 -1.04 -0.76
N ALA A 237 32.84 0.01 -0.63
CA ALA A 237 33.59 0.25 0.59
C ALA A 237 32.66 0.77 1.70
N GLY A 238 31.82 1.76 1.38
CA GLY A 238 30.80 2.27 2.28
C GLY A 238 29.77 1.21 2.65
N TRP A 239 29.39 0.34 1.71
CA TRP A 239 28.53 -0.80 2.01
C TRP A 239 29.18 -1.75 3.03
N ARG A 240 30.45 -2.12 2.85
CA ARG A 240 31.17 -3.00 3.79
C ARG A 240 31.30 -2.39 5.19
N GLU A 241 31.49 -1.08 5.29
CA GLU A 241 31.51 -0.37 6.57
C GLU A 241 30.15 -0.47 7.26
N GLN A 242 29.06 -0.18 6.54
CA GLN A 242 27.72 -0.20 7.11
C GLN A 242 27.25 -1.60 7.52
N VAL A 243 27.52 -2.64 6.71
CA VAL A 243 27.15 -4.00 7.09
C VAL A 243 27.95 -4.47 8.31
N ARG A 244 29.23 -4.07 8.46
CA ARG A 244 30.02 -4.38 9.66
C ARG A 244 29.47 -3.69 10.90
N ALA A 245 29.18 -2.40 10.83
CA ALA A 245 28.58 -1.65 11.95
C ALA A 245 27.26 -2.29 12.41
N LEU A 246 26.40 -2.73 11.47
CA LEU A 246 25.16 -3.45 11.80
C LEU A 246 25.42 -4.82 12.41
N LEU A 247 26.39 -5.57 11.90
CA LEU A 247 26.77 -6.85 12.48
C LEU A 247 27.29 -6.65 13.90
N ASP A 248 28.11 -5.64 14.14
CA ASP A 248 28.72 -5.28 15.44
C ASP A 248 27.74 -4.56 16.40
N ALA A 249 26.49 -4.36 15.97
CA ALA A 249 25.41 -3.72 16.72
C ALA A 249 25.73 -2.27 17.15
N GLU A 250 26.42 -1.55 16.28
CA GLU A 250 26.90 -0.17 16.49
C GLU A 250 26.00 0.88 15.81
N ASN A 251 24.86 0.48 15.22
CA ASN A 251 23.93 1.42 14.57
C ASN A 251 22.94 2.05 15.55
N SER A 252 22.77 1.46 16.74
CA SER A 252 21.96 2.00 17.84
C SER A 252 22.82 2.67 18.91
N ASP A 253 22.26 3.62 19.69
CA ASP A 253 22.97 4.29 20.78
C ASP A 253 23.44 3.25 21.84
N PRO A 254 24.76 3.13 22.11
CA PRO A 254 25.28 2.15 23.06
C PRO A 254 24.75 2.34 24.49
N ALA A 255 24.27 3.54 24.84
CA ALA A 255 23.64 3.79 26.13
C ALA A 255 22.38 2.92 26.36
N VAL A 256 21.66 2.56 25.29
CA VAL A 256 20.45 1.74 25.39
C VAL A 256 20.76 0.34 25.92
N GLN A 257 21.70 -0.35 25.28
CA GLN A 257 22.08 -1.69 25.74
C GLN A 257 22.75 -1.62 27.11
N MET A 258 23.59 -0.61 27.36
CA MET A 258 24.18 -0.39 28.69
C MET A 258 23.11 -0.31 29.78
N VAL A 259 22.02 0.45 29.57
CA VAL A 259 20.90 0.55 30.52
C VAL A 259 20.23 -0.81 30.74
N LEU A 260 19.98 -1.57 29.67
CA LEU A 260 19.40 -2.92 29.75
C LEU A 260 20.30 -3.90 30.50
N ASP A 261 21.62 -3.83 30.31
CA ASP A 261 22.61 -4.67 30.98
C ASP A 261 22.76 -4.38 32.48
N ARG A 262 22.13 -3.33 32.99
CA ARG A 262 22.04 -3.06 34.44
C ARG A 262 20.80 -3.68 35.08
N ARG A 263 19.93 -4.32 34.30
CA ARG A 263 18.68 -4.92 34.79
C ARG A 263 18.80 -6.41 35.04
N GLU A 264 18.87 -6.78 36.32
CA GLU A 264 18.75 -8.17 36.73
C GLU A 264 17.30 -8.68 36.65
N PRO A 265 17.09 -10.01 36.48
CA PRO A 265 15.76 -10.61 36.57
C PRO A 265 15.02 -10.22 37.86
N GLY A 266 13.75 -9.82 37.74
CA GLY A 266 12.89 -9.46 38.89
C GLY A 266 13.23 -8.13 39.56
N MET A 267 14.19 -7.36 39.03
CA MET A 267 14.61 -6.09 39.61
C MET A 267 13.50 -5.03 39.53
N ARG A 268 13.16 -4.40 40.66
CA ARG A 268 12.19 -3.31 40.71
C ARG A 268 12.73 -2.06 40.00
N PRO A 269 11.86 -1.22 39.38
CA PRO A 269 12.30 -0.01 38.67
C PRO A 269 13.22 0.93 39.48
N ALA A 270 12.94 1.14 40.76
CA ALA A 270 13.79 1.96 41.62
C ALA A 270 15.21 1.37 41.81
N SER A 271 15.30 0.04 41.99
CA SER A 271 16.59 -0.66 42.09
C SER A 271 17.36 -0.62 40.78
N TRP A 272 16.66 -0.69 39.65
CA TRP A 272 17.28 -0.57 38.33
C TRP A 272 17.87 0.82 38.08
N ARG A 273 17.11 1.89 38.40
CA ARG A 273 17.63 3.26 38.32
C ARG A 273 18.83 3.49 39.22
N ALA A 274 18.83 2.91 40.43
CA ALA A 274 19.97 2.98 41.33
C ALA A 274 21.21 2.25 40.77
N ALA A 275 21.03 1.09 40.13
CA ALA A 275 22.12 0.36 39.48
C ALA A 275 22.72 1.16 38.30
N ILE A 276 21.88 1.83 37.50
CA ILE A 276 22.32 2.73 36.43
C ILE A 276 23.13 3.90 37.02
N ALA A 277 22.60 4.55 38.06
CA ALA A 277 23.29 5.67 38.72
C ALA A 277 24.64 5.25 39.32
N GLY A 278 24.71 4.07 39.96
CA GLY A 278 25.96 3.52 40.50
C GLY A 278 27.00 3.28 39.40
N TRP A 279 26.60 2.67 38.29
CA TRP A 279 27.48 2.45 37.14
C TRP A 279 28.01 3.75 36.54
N CYS A 280 27.16 4.78 36.44
CA CYS A 280 27.55 6.11 35.99
C CYS A 280 28.55 6.78 36.94
N ALA A 281 28.32 6.69 38.25
CA ALA A 281 29.19 7.25 39.27
C ALA A 281 30.59 6.60 39.24
N GLU A 282 30.67 5.27 39.12
CA GLU A 282 31.94 4.53 39.00
C GLU A 282 32.79 4.99 37.81
N ARG A 283 32.15 5.48 36.74
CA ARG A 283 32.81 5.89 35.50
C ARG A 283 32.93 7.39 35.35
N ASN A 284 32.60 8.16 36.38
CA ASN A 284 32.59 9.63 36.35
C ASN A 284 31.77 10.19 35.18
N VAL A 285 30.66 9.54 34.84
CA VAL A 285 29.71 10.06 33.84
C VAL A 285 29.08 11.33 34.41
N SER A 286 28.90 12.35 33.57
CA SER A 286 28.31 13.62 34.01
C SER A 286 26.92 13.44 34.61
N GLU A 287 26.52 14.33 35.52
CA GLU A 287 25.19 14.30 36.12
C GLU A 287 24.07 14.42 35.07
N GLU A 288 24.29 15.22 34.04
CA GLU A 288 23.35 15.39 32.92
C GLU A 288 23.16 14.07 32.15
N THR A 289 24.25 13.42 31.74
CA THR A 289 24.18 12.14 31.03
C THR A 289 23.59 11.06 31.91
N THR A 290 23.94 11.04 33.20
CA THR A 290 23.37 10.13 34.21
C THR A 290 21.85 10.27 34.28
N ARG A 291 21.33 11.51 34.31
CA ARG A 291 19.89 11.78 34.31
C ARG A 291 19.22 11.24 33.05
N ARG A 292 19.81 11.49 31.87
CA ARG A 292 19.29 11.02 30.57
C ARG A 292 19.20 9.50 30.49
N VAL A 293 20.23 8.76 30.94
CA VAL A 293 20.19 7.29 30.92
C VAL A 293 19.23 6.70 31.97
N ILE A 294 19.00 7.40 33.08
CA ILE A 294 17.94 7.05 34.05
C ILE A 294 16.55 7.27 33.43
N GLU A 295 16.33 8.38 32.73
CA GLU A 295 15.08 8.67 32.01
C GLU A 295 14.80 7.61 30.92
N LEU A 296 15.83 7.17 30.21
CA LEU A 296 15.75 6.09 29.23
C LEU A 296 15.19 4.79 29.83
N SER A 297 15.55 4.44 31.06
CA SER A 297 14.95 3.28 31.75
C SER A 297 13.43 3.42 31.94
N GLY A 298 12.95 4.65 32.18
CA GLY A 298 11.52 4.95 32.27
C GLY A 298 10.81 4.80 30.93
N LEU A 299 11.43 5.28 29.86
CA LEU A 299 10.91 5.13 28.50
C LEU A 299 10.84 3.65 28.08
N ILE A 300 11.87 2.86 28.40
CA ILE A 300 11.86 1.40 28.16
C ILE A 300 10.69 0.73 28.87
N LEU A 301 10.46 1.04 30.15
CA LEU A 301 9.33 0.48 30.90
C LEU A 301 7.98 0.82 30.25
N ARG A 302 7.84 2.04 29.72
CA ARG A 302 6.62 2.48 29.01
C ARG A 302 6.39 1.67 27.73
N TYR A 303 7.44 1.40 26.96
CA TYR A 303 7.33 0.52 25.79
C TYR A 303 7.03 -0.92 26.16
N GLU A 304 7.66 -1.46 27.22
CA GLU A 304 7.37 -2.82 27.68
C GLU A 304 5.93 -2.98 28.17
N GLU A 305 5.39 -1.98 28.87
CA GLU A 305 3.97 -1.95 29.24
C GLU A 305 3.07 -2.00 28.01
N ARG A 306 3.37 -1.17 27.00
CA ARG A 306 2.63 -1.17 25.74
C ARG A 306 2.77 -2.49 24.98
N PHE A 307 3.98 -3.06 24.91
CA PHE A 307 4.24 -4.36 24.29
C PHE A 307 3.40 -5.48 24.92
N ARG A 308 3.27 -5.50 26.26
CA ARG A 308 2.39 -6.44 26.95
C ARG A 308 0.93 -6.25 26.56
N ALA A 309 0.46 -5.00 26.49
CA ALA A 309 -0.91 -4.69 26.10
C ALA A 309 -1.22 -5.12 24.65
N ASP A 310 -0.23 -5.04 23.75
CA ASP A 310 -0.39 -5.36 22.33
C ASP A 310 0.04 -6.79 21.94
N GLY A 311 0.51 -7.59 22.89
CA GLY A 311 0.83 -9.01 22.73
C GLY A 311 2.27 -9.34 22.30
N LEU A 312 3.19 -8.37 22.35
CA LEU A 312 4.60 -8.55 21.98
C LEU A 312 5.45 -9.20 23.08
N LEU A 313 4.99 -9.12 24.34
CA LEU A 313 5.67 -9.65 25.51
C LEU A 313 4.69 -10.36 26.43
N GLY A 314 5.14 -11.42 27.09
CA GLY A 314 4.42 -12.02 28.20
C GLY A 314 4.32 -11.10 29.44
N PRO A 315 3.43 -11.41 30.40
CA PRO A 315 3.14 -10.55 31.55
C PRO A 315 4.38 -10.13 32.36
N ASP A 316 5.31 -11.06 32.56
CA ASP A 316 6.52 -10.84 33.37
C ASP A 316 7.81 -10.82 32.53
N GLU A 317 7.69 -10.74 31.21
CA GLU A 317 8.84 -10.78 30.32
C GLU A 317 9.44 -9.39 30.11
N PRO A 318 10.76 -9.24 30.26
CA PRO A 318 11.49 -8.03 29.92
C PRO A 318 12.21 -8.13 28.57
N VAL A 319 12.42 -7.00 27.87
CA VAL A 319 13.32 -6.94 26.71
C VAL A 319 14.77 -6.95 27.19
N ARG A 320 15.54 -7.97 26.83
CA ARG A 320 16.95 -8.11 27.31
C ARG A 320 17.98 -7.40 26.45
N SER A 321 17.69 -7.21 25.17
CA SER A 321 18.59 -6.55 24.23
C SER A 321 17.82 -5.86 23.12
N VAL A 322 18.44 -4.84 22.53
CA VAL A 322 17.93 -4.15 21.32
C VAL A 322 18.70 -4.50 20.05
N TYR A 323 19.74 -5.34 20.15
CA TYR A 323 20.59 -5.72 19.02
C TYR A 323 19.85 -6.40 17.87
N GLY A 324 18.66 -6.95 18.12
CA GLY A 324 17.82 -7.56 17.10
C GLY A 324 17.48 -6.58 15.99
N TYR A 325 17.38 -5.28 16.31
CA TYR A 325 17.13 -4.24 15.32
C TYR A 325 18.26 -4.15 14.29
N ASP A 326 19.51 -4.16 14.76
CA ASP A 326 20.69 -4.08 13.91
C ASP A 326 20.91 -5.39 13.15
N PHE A 327 20.75 -6.56 13.79
CA PHE A 327 20.89 -7.85 13.12
C PHE A 327 19.85 -8.06 12.01
N GLY A 328 18.59 -7.70 12.25
CA GLY A 328 17.55 -7.77 11.22
C GLY A 328 17.83 -6.82 10.04
N ARG A 329 18.39 -5.64 10.31
CA ARG A 329 18.85 -4.72 9.25
C ARG A 329 20.11 -5.24 8.54
N ALA A 330 21.03 -5.90 9.23
CA ALA A 330 22.22 -6.49 8.62
C ALA A 330 21.86 -7.51 7.54
N VAL A 331 20.85 -8.35 7.79
CA VAL A 331 20.31 -9.28 6.77
C VAL A 331 19.83 -8.53 5.53
N ASN A 332 19.08 -7.43 5.71
CA ASN A 332 18.57 -6.65 4.57
C ASN A 332 19.67 -5.82 3.89
N MET A 333 20.67 -5.33 4.64
CA MET A 333 21.84 -4.65 4.10
C MET A 333 22.65 -5.59 3.20
N ALA A 334 22.77 -6.87 3.55
CA ALA A 334 23.40 -7.86 2.70
C ALA A 334 22.64 -8.04 1.37
N ARG A 335 21.30 -8.09 1.44
CA ARG A 335 20.43 -8.22 0.26
C ARG A 335 20.51 -7.01 -0.66
N TRP A 336 20.44 -5.79 -0.11
CA TRP A 336 20.59 -4.57 -0.89
C TRP A 336 22.00 -4.42 -1.48
N GLY A 337 23.04 -4.84 -0.75
CA GLY A 337 24.41 -4.88 -1.25
C GLY A 337 24.55 -5.75 -2.50
N LEU A 338 23.95 -6.94 -2.47
CA LEU A 338 23.91 -7.85 -3.61
C LEU A 338 23.13 -7.23 -4.78
N GLY A 339 21.93 -6.70 -4.52
CA GLY A 339 21.09 -6.06 -5.55
C GLY A 339 21.72 -4.82 -6.19
N ALA A 340 22.49 -4.04 -5.43
CA ALA A 340 23.22 -2.87 -5.93
C ALA A 340 24.56 -3.21 -6.62
N GLY A 341 24.98 -4.48 -6.60
CA GLY A 341 26.25 -4.94 -7.15
C GLY A 341 27.48 -4.53 -6.33
N TYR A 342 27.32 -4.28 -5.03
CA TYR A 342 28.41 -3.94 -4.11
C TYR A 342 29.10 -5.15 -3.49
N CYS A 343 28.45 -6.32 -3.52
CA CYS A 343 29.02 -7.60 -3.13
C CYS A 343 28.51 -8.73 -4.03
N ASP A 344 29.16 -9.89 -3.95
CA ASP A 344 28.69 -11.12 -4.60
C ASP A 344 27.77 -11.94 -3.67
N ALA A 345 27.20 -13.02 -4.22
CA ALA A 345 26.27 -13.86 -3.48
C ALA A 345 26.92 -14.54 -2.27
N ASP A 346 28.19 -14.93 -2.36
CA ASP A 346 28.92 -15.60 -1.28
C ASP A 346 29.18 -14.63 -0.11
N GLU A 347 29.53 -13.38 -0.39
CA GLU A 347 29.72 -12.34 0.62
C GLU A 347 28.39 -11.96 1.27
N ALA A 348 27.32 -11.80 0.48
CA ALA A 348 25.97 -11.55 0.99
C ALA A 348 25.48 -12.69 1.91
N GLU A 349 25.66 -13.94 1.49
CA GLU A 349 25.31 -15.11 2.30
C GLU A 349 26.09 -15.13 3.62
N LYS A 350 27.41 -14.92 3.60
CA LYS A 350 28.22 -14.84 4.82
C LYS A 350 27.73 -13.77 5.78
N CYS A 351 27.35 -12.59 5.28
CA CYS A 351 26.78 -11.52 6.11
C CYS A 351 25.45 -11.95 6.75
N VAL A 352 24.53 -12.54 5.96
CA VAL A 352 23.24 -13.05 6.47
C VAL A 352 23.46 -14.12 7.53
N MET A 353 24.32 -15.11 7.27
CA MET A 353 24.65 -16.18 8.20
C MET A 353 25.28 -15.65 9.50
N THR A 354 26.14 -14.62 9.40
CA THR A 354 26.74 -13.97 10.57
C THR A 354 25.69 -13.24 11.41
N ALA A 355 24.80 -12.48 10.78
CA ALA A 355 23.69 -11.81 11.46
C ALA A 355 22.78 -12.81 12.17
N GLY A 356 22.44 -13.91 11.48
CA GLY A 356 21.70 -15.04 12.04
C GLY A 356 22.39 -15.60 13.28
N GLN A 357 23.67 -15.97 13.18
CA GLN A 357 24.42 -16.52 14.31
C GLN A 357 24.48 -15.56 15.51
N ARG A 358 24.69 -14.26 15.27
CA ARG A 358 24.73 -13.25 16.34
C ARG A 358 23.37 -13.09 17.02
N ALA A 359 22.27 -13.10 16.26
CA ALA A 359 20.93 -13.09 16.83
C ALA A 359 20.68 -14.31 17.74
N HIS A 360 21.00 -15.52 17.29
CA HIS A 360 20.82 -16.75 18.07
C HIS A 360 21.63 -16.80 19.36
N ARG A 361 22.76 -16.08 19.45
CA ARG A 361 23.55 -15.98 20.69
C ARG A 361 22.93 -15.04 21.72
N VAL A 362 22.15 -14.05 21.28
CA VAL A 362 21.60 -12.99 22.15
C VAL A 362 20.18 -13.30 22.60
N TYR A 363 19.37 -13.93 21.74
CA TYR A 363 17.95 -14.18 22.00
C TYR A 363 17.66 -15.68 22.15
N GLY A 364 16.60 -16.00 22.90
CA GLY A 364 16.19 -17.38 23.19
C GLY A 364 14.95 -17.85 22.42
N SER A 365 14.29 -16.96 21.70
CA SER A 365 13.09 -17.25 20.90
C SER A 365 12.83 -16.17 19.85
N TRP A 366 11.98 -16.46 18.87
CA TRP A 366 11.51 -15.49 17.88
C TRP A 366 10.80 -14.29 18.52
N GLU A 367 10.01 -14.52 19.57
CA GLU A 367 9.29 -13.49 20.30
C GLU A 367 10.25 -12.55 21.03
N SER A 368 11.24 -13.11 21.73
CA SER A 368 12.27 -12.30 22.41
C SER A 368 13.11 -11.49 21.42
N PHE A 369 13.48 -12.07 20.28
CA PHE A 369 14.14 -11.37 19.17
C PHE A 369 13.28 -10.23 18.62
N SER A 370 12.00 -10.51 18.38
CA SER A 370 11.05 -9.53 17.88
C SER A 370 10.88 -8.35 18.84
N ALA A 371 10.71 -8.62 20.13
CA ALA A 371 10.59 -7.56 21.13
C ALA A 371 11.85 -6.67 21.17
N GLY A 372 13.04 -7.27 21.06
CA GLY A 372 14.30 -6.55 20.93
C GLY A 372 14.40 -5.71 19.65
N TYR A 373 13.99 -6.28 18.51
CA TYR A 373 13.91 -5.57 17.22
C TYR A 373 13.00 -4.34 17.32
N VAL A 374 11.78 -4.53 17.82
CA VAL A 374 10.78 -3.45 17.92
C VAL A 374 11.27 -2.38 18.88
N LEU A 375 11.77 -2.73 20.08
CA LEU A 375 12.27 -1.75 21.04
C LEU A 375 13.44 -0.93 20.46
N GLY A 376 14.41 -1.58 19.82
CA GLY A 376 15.54 -0.91 19.19
C GLY A 376 15.09 0.09 18.13
N ARG A 377 14.10 -0.28 17.31
CA ARG A 377 13.50 0.63 16.33
C ARG A 377 12.80 1.82 16.99
N MET A 378 12.02 1.58 18.06
CA MET A 378 11.22 2.61 18.71
C MET A 378 12.09 3.64 19.43
N LEU A 379 13.14 3.19 20.12
CA LEU A 379 14.08 4.10 20.79
C LEU A 379 14.88 4.96 19.82
N ARG A 380 14.94 4.57 18.55
CA ARG A 380 15.61 5.33 17.49
C ARG A 380 14.69 6.33 16.76
N PHE A 381 13.39 6.06 16.67
CA PHE A 381 12.50 6.79 15.74
C PHE A 381 11.16 7.25 16.31
N ASP A 382 10.71 6.72 17.45
CA ASP A 382 9.34 6.93 17.92
C ASP A 382 9.24 7.83 19.16
N GLU A 383 10.36 8.09 19.88
CA GLU A 383 10.45 9.02 21.02
C GLU A 383 9.37 8.85 22.14
N GLY A 384 8.61 7.75 22.14
CA GLY A 384 7.54 7.47 23.09
C GLY A 384 6.16 7.95 22.64
N GLU A 385 5.97 8.23 21.35
CA GLU A 385 4.71 8.71 20.76
C GLU A 385 3.71 7.59 20.45
N PHE A 386 4.18 6.33 20.31
CA PHE A 386 3.38 5.20 19.84
C PHE A 386 2.72 5.48 18.48
N GLY A 387 3.48 6.12 17.60
CA GLY A 387 3.01 6.60 16.32
C GLY A 387 2.93 5.51 15.26
N GLN A 388 3.00 5.94 14.00
CA GLN A 388 2.85 5.03 12.86
C GLN A 388 3.99 3.99 12.79
N TRP A 389 5.18 4.31 13.29
CA TRP A 389 6.32 3.39 13.38
C TRP A 389 6.07 2.25 14.36
N TYR A 390 5.50 2.57 15.52
CA TYR A 390 5.08 1.59 16.51
C TYR A 390 4.01 0.67 15.94
N ALA A 391 2.92 1.23 15.41
CA ALA A 391 1.81 0.47 14.87
C ALA A 391 2.27 -0.55 13.80
N ARG A 392 3.12 -0.13 12.85
CA ARG A 392 3.67 -1.03 11.82
C ARG A 392 4.55 -2.13 12.41
N SER A 393 5.36 -1.81 13.41
CA SER A 393 6.25 -2.80 14.02
C SER A 393 5.48 -3.87 14.80
N VAL A 394 4.34 -3.50 15.40
CA VAL A 394 3.38 -4.46 16.01
C VAL A 394 2.72 -5.33 14.94
N VAL A 395 2.29 -4.76 13.81
CA VAL A 395 1.72 -5.55 12.72
C VAL A 395 2.74 -6.54 12.16
N GLY A 396 3.97 -6.09 11.89
CA GLY A 396 5.06 -6.97 11.45
C GLY A 396 5.35 -8.10 12.44
N HIS A 397 5.33 -7.81 13.74
CA HIS A 397 5.44 -8.85 14.78
C HIS A 397 4.30 -9.87 14.67
N ARG A 398 3.04 -9.44 14.61
CA ARG A 398 1.88 -10.35 14.55
C ARG A 398 1.90 -11.22 13.30
N VAL A 399 2.19 -10.63 12.14
CA VAL A 399 2.33 -11.40 10.89
C VAL A 399 3.36 -12.50 11.06
N LEU A 400 4.52 -12.20 11.64
CA LEU A 400 5.58 -13.19 11.81
C LEU A 400 5.26 -14.20 12.93
N ALA A 401 4.62 -13.78 14.01
CA ALA A 401 4.35 -14.62 15.17
C ALA A 401 3.06 -15.46 15.07
N GLU A 402 2.15 -15.13 14.15
CA GLU A 402 0.82 -15.74 14.08
C GLU A 402 0.50 -16.39 12.73
N ASP A 403 1.02 -15.85 11.61
CA ASP A 403 0.72 -16.40 10.28
C ASP A 403 1.26 -17.84 10.17
N PRO A 404 0.42 -18.85 9.88
CA PRO A 404 0.87 -20.25 9.72
C PRO A 404 1.92 -20.44 8.63
N ALA A 405 2.01 -19.51 7.68
CA ALA A 405 3.01 -19.51 6.63
C ALA A 405 4.34 -18.88 7.05
N SER A 406 4.39 -18.20 8.19
CA SER A 406 5.58 -17.51 8.68
C SER A 406 6.76 -18.46 8.91
N PRO A 407 8.00 -18.04 8.57
CA PRO A 407 9.19 -18.79 8.95
C PRO A 407 9.29 -19.03 10.46
N TRP A 408 8.81 -18.10 11.28
CA TRP A 408 8.90 -18.22 12.75
C TRP A 408 7.92 -19.25 13.32
N ARG A 409 6.87 -19.60 12.57
CA ARG A 409 5.93 -20.67 12.91
C ARG A 409 6.36 -22.03 12.38
N ARG A 410 7.11 -22.02 11.29
CA ARG A 410 7.57 -23.23 10.60
C ARG A 410 8.91 -23.74 11.15
N MET A 411 9.81 -22.84 11.56
CA MET A 411 11.14 -23.17 12.07
C MET A 411 11.25 -22.83 13.55
N ALA A 412 11.81 -23.76 14.33
CA ALA A 412 12.21 -23.47 15.71
C ALA A 412 13.31 -22.40 15.73
N TRP A 413 13.42 -21.70 16.86
CA TRP A 413 14.55 -20.82 17.11
C TRP A 413 15.82 -21.66 17.37
N GLY A 414 16.92 -21.34 16.68
CA GLY A 414 18.21 -22.06 16.84
C GLY A 414 18.45 -23.12 15.78
#